data_AF-A0A6I6AC05-F1
#
_entry.id   AF-A0A6I6AC05-F1
#
_cell.length_a   1.000
_cell.length_b   1.000
_cell.length_c   1.000
_cell.angle_alpha   90.00
_cell.angle_beta   90.00
_cell.angle_gamma   90.00
#
_symmetry.space_group_name_H-M   'P 1'
#
loop_
_entity.id
_entity.type
_entity.pdbx_description
1 polymer ?
#
loop_
_entity_poly.entity_id
_entity_poly.type
_entity_poly.pdbx_seq_one_letter_code
_entity_poly.pdbx_strand_id
1 'polypeptide(L)'
;MKLHRHLLIVCLCLLVSSAGCTVNFSVNAEREEDLGSHHVIIRPGDTMTTTTEATFGDEATYEFTCGDVKVRIENEALSVNGKSYGMLEPGQEVIVDHGTVSVAGEVRQPVVDSQTDAPQAEPAESQAD
;
A
#
# COMPACT_ATOMS: atom_id res chain seq x y z
N MET A 1 19.36 35.65 -50.20
CA MET A 1 20.00 34.62 -49.36
C MET A 1 19.70 34.71 -47.84
N LYS A 2 18.98 35.73 -47.34
CA LYS A 2 18.66 35.87 -45.90
C LYS A 2 17.46 35.00 -45.45
N LEU A 3 16.50 34.73 -46.33
CA LEU A 3 15.30 33.93 -46.01
C LEU A 3 15.59 32.44 -45.71
N HIS A 4 16.58 31.85 -46.39
CA HIS A 4 16.98 30.45 -46.19
C HIS A 4 17.70 30.23 -44.84
N ARG A 5 18.42 31.24 -44.34
CA ARG A 5 19.12 31.16 -43.05
C ARG A 5 18.15 31.23 -41.88
N HIS A 6 17.07 32.03 -42.00
CA HIS A 6 16.01 32.06 -40.99
C HIS A 6 15.16 30.78 -40.99
N LEU A 7 14.88 30.21 -42.18
CA LEU A 7 14.16 28.95 -42.30
C LEU A 7 14.91 27.78 -41.64
N LEU A 8 16.24 27.71 -41.82
CA LEU A 8 17.09 26.69 -41.20
C LEU A 8 17.15 26.81 -39.67
N ILE A 9 17.20 28.02 -39.13
CA ILE A 9 17.29 28.26 -37.68
C ILE A 9 15.96 27.93 -36.98
N VAL A 10 14.82 28.28 -37.59
CA VAL A 10 13.49 27.92 -37.06
C VAL A 10 13.27 26.40 -37.09
N CYS A 11 13.72 25.72 -38.14
CA CYS A 11 13.64 24.27 -38.26
C CYS A 11 14.51 23.55 -37.22
N LEU A 12 15.70 24.10 -36.92
CA LEU A 12 16.60 23.55 -35.91
C LEU A 12 16.05 23.72 -34.48
N CYS A 13 15.42 24.86 -34.16
CA CYS A 13 14.81 25.08 -32.84
C CYS A 13 13.59 24.17 -32.58
N LEU A 14 12.81 23.86 -33.62
CA LEU A 14 11.66 22.95 -33.53
C LEU A 14 12.06 21.50 -33.19
N LEU A 15 13.26 21.07 -33.57
CA LEU A 15 13.73 19.70 -33.32
C LEU A 15 14.21 19.49 -31.88
N VAL A 16 14.62 20.54 -31.17
CA VAL A 16 15.22 20.45 -29.81
C VAL A 16 14.15 20.43 -28.70
N SER A 17 12.91 20.82 -28.99
CA SER A 17 11.83 20.92 -27.99
C SER A 17 11.09 19.62 -27.69
N SER A 18 11.52 18.49 -28.26
CA SER A 18 10.86 17.18 -28.05
C SER A 18 11.42 16.35 -26.89
N ALA A 19 12.24 16.95 -26.02
CA ALA A 19 12.52 16.40 -24.69
C ALA A 19 11.29 16.59 -23.78
N GLY A 20 10.15 16.05 -24.19
CA GLY A 20 9.00 15.89 -23.32
C GLY A 20 9.37 14.91 -22.23
N CYS A 21 9.25 15.32 -20.96
CA CYS A 21 9.36 14.43 -19.82
C CYS A 21 8.32 13.31 -19.99
N THR A 22 8.77 12.11 -20.36
CA THR A 22 7.93 10.91 -20.38
C THR A 22 7.66 10.50 -18.95
N VAL A 23 6.55 10.96 -18.41
CA VAL A 23 5.95 10.37 -17.20
C VAL A 23 5.38 9.02 -17.60
N ASN A 24 6.15 7.96 -17.34
CA ASN A 24 5.70 6.58 -17.56
C ASN A 24 4.73 6.23 -16.44
N PHE A 25 3.43 6.23 -16.75
CA PHE A 25 2.40 5.70 -15.86
C PHE A 25 2.22 4.22 -16.15
N SER A 26 2.87 3.38 -15.36
CA SER A 26 2.66 1.93 -15.42
C SER A 26 1.37 1.58 -14.67
N VAL A 27 0.28 1.42 -15.42
CA VAL A 27 -0.96 0.81 -14.93
C VAL A 27 -0.65 -0.67 -14.67
N ASN A 28 -0.73 -1.12 -13.41
CA ASN A 28 -0.22 -2.41 -12.86
C ASN A 28 1.26 -2.45 -12.41
N ALA A 29 1.89 -1.31 -12.09
CA ALA A 29 3.14 -1.40 -11.33
C ALA A 29 2.88 -2.10 -9.99
N GLU A 30 3.64 -3.14 -9.66
CA GLU A 30 3.68 -3.67 -8.30
C GLU A 30 4.44 -2.71 -7.38
N ARG A 31 4.12 -2.76 -6.09
CA ARG A 31 4.81 -1.99 -5.06
C ARG A 31 5.35 -2.93 -4.01
N GLU A 32 6.63 -2.79 -3.73
CA GLU A 32 7.38 -3.66 -2.83
C GLU A 32 7.98 -2.81 -1.72
N GLU A 33 7.95 -3.32 -0.49
CA GLU A 33 8.55 -2.66 0.67
C GLU A 33 8.97 -3.72 1.71
N ASP A 34 10.09 -3.49 2.38
CA ASP A 34 10.56 -4.33 3.47
C ASP A 34 10.06 -3.81 4.83
N LEU A 35 9.27 -4.61 5.54
CA LEU A 35 8.70 -4.29 6.85
C LEU A 35 9.31 -5.19 7.92
N GLY A 36 10.33 -4.69 8.60
CA GLY A 36 11.09 -5.45 9.58
C GLY A 36 11.84 -6.61 8.92
N SER A 37 11.38 -7.83 9.16
CA SER A 37 11.97 -9.04 8.56
C SER A 37 11.22 -9.55 7.31
N HIS A 38 10.11 -8.90 6.93
CA HIS A 38 9.21 -9.38 5.88
C HIS A 38 9.28 -8.53 4.63
N HIS A 39 9.16 -9.19 3.48
CA HIS A 39 9.01 -8.53 2.19
C HIS A 39 7.52 -8.46 1.83
N VAL A 40 7.01 -7.26 1.56
CA VAL A 40 5.59 -7.01 1.28
C VAL A 40 5.41 -6.52 -0.14
N ILE A 41 4.52 -7.17 -0.90
CA ILE A 41 4.21 -6.84 -2.29
C ILE A 41 2.72 -6.52 -2.45
N ILE A 42 2.38 -5.39 -3.04
CA ILE A 42 1.00 -4.97 -3.32
C ILE A 42 0.75 -4.88 -4.83
N ARG A 43 -0.32 -5.55 -5.29
CA ARG A 43 -0.74 -5.62 -6.70
C ARG A 43 -2.26 -5.33 -6.84
N PRO A 44 -2.67 -4.39 -7.69
CA PRO A 44 -1.83 -3.37 -8.33
C PRO A 44 -1.33 -2.36 -7.28
N GLY A 45 -0.14 -1.82 -7.48
CA GLY A 45 0.39 -0.74 -6.67
C GLY A 45 -0.15 0.63 -7.09
N ASP A 46 -0.28 1.53 -6.12
CA ASP A 46 -0.60 2.94 -6.32
C ASP A 46 0.68 3.78 -6.33
N THR A 47 0.86 4.57 -7.39
CA THR A 47 2.07 5.41 -7.57
C THR A 47 1.96 6.77 -6.86
N MET A 48 0.75 7.23 -6.56
CA MET A 48 0.48 8.57 -6.01
C MET A 48 0.37 8.55 -4.48
N THR A 49 -0.06 7.44 -3.91
CA THR A 49 -0.29 7.33 -2.46
C THR A 49 0.48 6.14 -1.92
N THR A 50 1.79 6.35 -1.66
CA THR A 50 2.64 5.36 -1.00
C THR A 50 3.26 5.99 0.25
N THR A 51 3.17 5.35 1.41
CA THR A 51 3.81 5.80 2.65
C THR A 51 4.21 4.60 3.50
N THR A 52 5.42 4.65 4.07
CA THR A 52 5.93 3.66 5.01
C THR A 52 6.21 4.36 6.33
N GLU A 53 5.70 3.82 7.43
CA GLU A 53 5.96 4.28 8.79
C GLU A 53 6.51 3.14 9.63
N ALA A 54 7.49 3.44 10.48
CA ALA A 54 8.08 2.48 11.39
C ALA A 54 8.21 3.11 12.78
N THR A 55 7.69 2.42 13.79
CA THR A 55 7.88 2.76 15.20
C THR A 55 8.80 1.73 15.82
N PHE A 56 9.91 2.21 16.39
CA PHE A 56 10.91 1.39 17.05
C PHE A 56 10.74 1.49 18.57
N GLY A 57 10.72 0.35 19.26
CA GLY A 57 10.50 0.24 20.70
C GLY A 57 10.43 -1.23 21.12
N ASP A 58 9.90 -1.50 22.32
CA ASP A 58 9.68 -2.88 22.79
C ASP A 58 8.69 -3.65 21.89
N GLU A 59 7.81 -2.91 21.20
CA GLU A 59 6.86 -3.44 20.22
C GLU A 59 7.07 -2.71 18.88
N ALA A 60 7.85 -3.31 17.97
CA ALA A 60 8.11 -2.75 16.66
C ALA A 60 6.84 -2.81 15.80
N THR A 61 6.42 -1.67 15.28
CA THR A 61 5.25 -1.56 14.39
C THR A 61 5.68 -0.97 13.06
N TYR A 62 5.36 -1.67 11.98
CA TYR A 62 5.58 -1.25 10.60
C TYR A 62 4.24 -1.09 9.91
N GLU A 63 4.02 0.05 9.26
CA GLU A 63 2.83 0.31 8.45
C GLU A 63 3.24 0.71 7.03
N PHE A 64 2.65 0.04 6.05
CA PHE A 64 2.83 0.34 4.63
C PHE A 64 1.47 0.60 4.00
N THR A 65 1.27 1.81 3.50
CA THR A 65 0.05 2.22 2.80
C THR A 65 0.35 2.42 1.33
N CYS A 66 -0.44 1.78 0.47
CA CYS A 66 -0.38 1.87 -0.97
C CYS A 66 -1.82 2.00 -1.53
N GLY A 67 -2.21 3.22 -1.90
CA GLY A 67 -3.59 3.54 -2.28
C GLY A 67 -4.55 3.24 -1.13
N ASP A 68 -5.54 2.37 -1.40
CA ASP A 68 -6.53 1.91 -0.41
C ASP A 68 -6.06 0.69 0.42
N VAL A 69 -4.87 0.15 0.13
CA VAL A 69 -4.30 -0.99 0.84
C VAL A 69 -3.38 -0.48 1.95
N LYS A 70 -3.68 -0.87 3.19
CA LYS A 70 -2.86 -0.62 4.37
C LYS A 70 -2.44 -1.95 4.98
N VAL A 71 -1.14 -2.24 4.94
CA VAL A 71 -0.52 -3.39 5.58
C VAL A 71 0.13 -2.92 6.87
N ARG A 72 -0.14 -3.58 7.99
CA ARG A 72 0.51 -3.32 9.26
C ARG A 72 1.05 -4.63 9.83
N ILE A 73 2.30 -4.60 10.25
CA ILE A 73 2.98 -5.70 10.94
C ILE A 73 3.44 -5.18 12.30
N GLU A 74 2.89 -5.76 13.36
CA GLU A 74 3.19 -5.40 14.74
C GLU A 74 3.55 -6.67 15.50
N ASN A 75 4.78 -6.78 15.99
CA ASN A 75 5.27 -7.99 16.66
C ASN A 75 4.95 -9.28 15.86
N GLU A 76 5.23 -9.26 14.55
CA GLU A 76 4.92 -10.34 13.60
C GLU A 76 3.42 -10.60 13.35
N ALA A 77 2.49 -9.88 14.01
CA ALA A 77 1.07 -9.97 13.71
C ALA A 77 0.75 -9.19 12.42
N LEU A 78 0.30 -9.91 11.39
CA LEU A 78 -0.11 -9.31 10.12
C LEU A 78 -1.54 -8.81 10.19
N SER A 79 -1.74 -7.56 9.78
CA SER A 79 -3.05 -7.02 9.45
C SER A 79 -3.06 -6.34 8.09
N VAL A 80 -4.13 -6.52 7.33
CA VAL A 80 -4.35 -5.84 6.05
C VAL A 80 -5.73 -5.20 6.08
N ASN A 81 -5.78 -3.89 5.84
CA ASN A 81 -7.00 -3.06 5.94
C ASN A 81 -7.74 -3.25 7.27
N GLY A 82 -6.98 -3.36 8.36
CA GLY A 82 -7.50 -3.55 9.72
C GLY A 82 -8.01 -4.96 10.02
N LYS A 83 -7.90 -5.91 9.10
CA LYS A 83 -8.25 -7.32 9.33
C LYS A 83 -7.00 -8.11 9.69
N SER A 84 -7.05 -8.90 10.76
CA SER A 84 -5.95 -9.78 11.15
C SER A 84 -5.82 -10.98 10.21
N TYR A 85 -4.59 -11.36 9.85
CA TYR A 85 -4.27 -12.57 9.07
C TYR A 85 -3.34 -13.52 9.84
N GLY A 86 -3.28 -13.34 11.16
CA GLY A 86 -2.48 -14.13 12.07
C GLY A 86 -1.01 -13.73 12.11
N MET A 87 -0.20 -14.57 12.76
CA MET A 87 1.22 -14.34 12.92
C MET A 87 2.01 -14.71 11.66
N LEU A 88 3.07 -13.96 11.42
CA LEU A 88 4.11 -14.27 10.44
C LEU A 88 5.25 -15.00 11.14
N GLU A 89 5.95 -15.81 10.36
CA GLU A 89 7.29 -16.25 10.73
C GLU A 89 8.32 -15.31 10.11
N PRO A 90 9.48 -15.09 10.76
CA PRO A 90 10.50 -14.19 10.23
C PRO A 90 10.90 -14.54 8.79
N GLY A 91 10.97 -13.53 7.93
CA GLY A 91 11.32 -13.72 6.52
C GLY A 91 10.19 -14.17 5.59
N GLN A 92 8.97 -14.41 6.10
CA GLN A 92 7.84 -14.73 5.23
C GLN A 92 7.48 -13.53 4.34
N GLU A 93 7.32 -13.80 3.04
CA GLU A 93 6.80 -12.85 2.06
C GLU A 93 5.28 -12.71 2.20
N VAL A 94 4.78 -11.47 2.10
CA VAL A 94 3.36 -11.15 2.10
C VAL A 94 3.00 -10.51 0.77
N ILE A 95 2.01 -11.09 0.07
CA ILE A 95 1.49 -10.54 -1.19
C ILE A 95 0.02 -10.19 -0.98
N VAL A 96 -0.33 -8.94 -1.32
CA VAL A 96 -1.72 -8.48 -1.41
C VAL A 96 -2.04 -8.26 -2.89
N ASP A 97 -2.82 -9.17 -3.47
CA ASP A 97 -3.17 -9.15 -4.89
C ASP A 97 -4.68 -9.00 -5.07
N HIS A 98 -5.13 -7.83 -5.54
CA HIS A 98 -6.53 -7.46 -5.72
C HIS A 98 -7.41 -7.78 -4.48
N GLY A 99 -6.84 -7.60 -3.28
CA GLY A 99 -7.49 -7.87 -1.99
C GLY A 99 -7.36 -9.31 -1.47
N THR A 100 -6.75 -10.22 -2.24
CA THR A 100 -6.34 -11.54 -1.77
C THR A 100 -5.02 -11.42 -1.03
N VAL A 101 -4.95 -11.93 0.20
CA VAL A 101 -3.71 -11.94 0.99
C VAL A 101 -3.11 -13.34 0.95
N SER A 102 -1.87 -13.45 0.50
CA SER A 102 -1.08 -14.68 0.60
C SER A 102 0.19 -14.45 1.38
N VAL A 103 0.55 -15.44 2.20
CA VAL A 103 1.78 -15.44 2.99
C VAL A 103 2.57 -16.68 2.65
N ALA A 104 3.85 -16.52 2.30
CA ALA A 104 4.72 -17.61 1.85
C ALA A 104 4.09 -18.46 0.72
N GLY A 105 3.32 -17.83 -0.17
CA GLY A 105 2.63 -18.48 -1.29
C GLY A 105 1.29 -19.14 -0.94
N GLU A 106 0.84 -19.12 0.31
CA GLU A 106 -0.45 -19.66 0.73
C GLU A 106 -1.47 -18.54 0.97
N VAL A 107 -2.64 -18.63 0.33
CA VAL A 107 -3.74 -17.67 0.54
C VAL A 107 -4.31 -17.83 1.94
N ARG A 108 -4.28 -16.76 2.74
CA ARG A 108 -4.85 -16.72 4.08
C ARG A 108 -6.21 -16.01 4.08
N GLN A 109 -7.09 -16.49 4.93
CA GLN A 109 -8.35 -15.81 5.25
C GLN A 109 -8.16 -14.91 6.48
N PRO A 110 -8.91 -13.79 6.59
CA PRO A 110 -8.86 -12.97 7.78
C PRO A 110 -9.35 -13.77 9.00
N VAL A 111 -8.62 -13.64 10.11
CA VAL A 111 -9.02 -14.18 11.41
C VAL A 111 -10.17 -13.32 11.92
N VAL A 112 -11.38 -13.87 11.91
CA VAL A 112 -12.55 -13.22 12.50
C VAL A 112 -12.50 -13.47 14.00
N ASP A 113 -12.02 -12.48 14.75
CA ASP A 113 -12.13 -12.51 16.20
C ASP A 113 -13.62 -12.58 16.56
N SER A 114 -14.07 -13.72 17.08
CA SER A 114 -15.47 -13.97 17.44
C SER A 114 -15.90 -13.23 18.71
N GLN A 115 -15.31 -12.06 18.99
CA GLN A 115 -15.54 -11.26 20.19
C GLN A 115 -16.08 -9.85 19.85
N THR A 116 -17.09 -9.79 18.99
CA THR A 116 -17.99 -8.62 18.92
C THR A 116 -19.42 -9.10 18.72
N ASP A 117 -19.95 -9.83 19.69
CA ASP A 117 -21.40 -9.95 19.87
C ASP A 117 -21.71 -10.28 21.34
N ALA A 118 -21.37 -9.36 22.23
CA ALA A 118 -22.04 -9.31 23.54
C ALA A 118 -23.19 -8.30 23.37
N PRO A 119 -24.46 -8.73 23.51
CA PRO A 119 -25.59 -7.82 23.53
C PRO A 119 -25.35 -6.75 24.59
N GLN A 120 -25.24 -5.50 24.15
CA GLN A 120 -25.18 -4.35 25.03
C GLN A 120 -26.49 -4.32 25.82
N ALA A 121 -26.46 -4.75 27.08
CA ALA A 121 -27.63 -4.74 27.95
C ALA A 121 -28.20 -3.32 28.00
N GLU A 122 -29.46 -3.18 27.59
CA GLU A 122 -30.28 -1.99 27.79
C GLU A 122 -30.17 -1.54 29.26
N PRO A 123 -29.80 -0.27 29.53
CA PRO A 123 -29.99 0.27 30.86
C PRO A 123 -31.49 0.46 31.07
N ALA A 124 -32.05 -0.32 32.00
CA ALA A 124 -33.43 -0.21 32.45
C ALA A 124 -33.74 1.25 32.84
N GLU A 125 -34.76 1.81 32.19
CA GLU A 125 -35.37 3.08 32.57
C GLU A 125 -35.86 2.97 34.03
N SER A 126 -35.15 3.66 34.94
CA SER A 126 -35.60 3.85 36.31
C SER A 126 -36.70 4.91 36.32
N GLN A 127 -37.95 4.46 36.47
CA GLN A 127 -39.06 5.29 36.93
C GLN A 127 -38.67 6.05 38.20
N ALA A 128 -38.95 7.34 38.24
CA ALA A 128 -39.01 8.11 39.47
C ALA A 128 -40.38 8.80 39.53
N ASP A 129 -41.05 8.57 40.66
CA ASP A 129 -42.33 9.10 41.14
C ASP A 129 -42.29 10.63 41.31
#